data_AF-A0A8H8R1H8-F1
#
_entry.id   AF-A0A8H8R1H8-F1
#
_cell.length_a   1.000
_cell.length_b   1.000
_cell.length_c   1.000
_cell.angle_alpha   90.00
_cell.angle_beta   90.00
_cell.angle_gamma   90.00
#
_symmetry.space_group_name_H-M   'P 1'
#
loop_
_entity.id
_entity.type
_entity.pdbx_description
1 polymer ?
#
loop_
_entity_poly.entity_id
_entity_poly.type
_entity_poly.pdbx_seq_one_letter_code
_entity_poly.pdbx_strand_id
1 'polypeptide(L)'
;MTSLRRSIPLLARCHKSLSFRSFHASQNLAAAAKPKPSPRISKATTRTRVQNVQNTEKNYMSKDALPPLAILQSAATAGVMDLEPAKAFQFLAEYVNSYVERGGPSTGKGWEQELCKVHGVTLPHMVTLSSVLRRCPSRAQQSLGSTLVLAASQMGEKTATFELVQSSINKKQVFEKSAHIQHLRLLAQKGDDAEAMALLGKVVFAQGKEDEALGWLRKATRPPVGNLEFPGSGDALVCEGRIHLKKGDKKGAEEVFKKAALQLDEPTAYFYLSQLQEPSSWKQEVYLLKAASSGILEAMHSLSALELEKIEKQEKKPTSLADYGMTREWSQVAAADGFGLSMMNMALMCKAVGQDEVGMEWLEKAEQNPDVREQAKKLRREWAEQPSQLT
;
A
#
# COMPACT_ATOMS: atom_id res chain seq x y z
N MET A 1 0.76 41.59 40.51
CA MET A 1 1.89 41.67 39.56
C MET A 1 2.07 40.31 38.90
N THR A 2 2.16 40.34 37.58
CA THR A 2 1.75 39.31 36.62
C THR A 2 2.64 38.07 36.60
N SER A 3 1.96 36.92 36.72
CA SER A 3 2.50 35.56 36.62
C SER A 3 2.94 35.23 35.20
N LEU A 4 4.19 34.77 35.07
CA LEU A 4 4.81 34.20 33.89
C LEU A 4 4.09 32.90 33.47
N ARG A 5 3.28 32.95 32.41
CA ARG A 5 2.82 31.74 31.70
C ARG A 5 3.99 31.17 30.89
N ARG A 6 4.58 30.07 31.39
CA ARG A 6 5.55 29.26 30.66
C ARG A 6 4.85 28.50 29.52
N SER A 7 5.30 28.82 28.32
CA SER A 7 5.18 28.14 27.03
C SER A 7 5.15 26.61 27.09
N ILE A 8 4.16 26.03 26.41
CA ILE A 8 4.00 24.60 26.10
C ILE A 8 5.12 24.16 25.13
N PRO A 9 6.04 23.26 25.50
CA PRO A 9 7.14 22.80 24.64
C PRO A 9 6.83 21.45 23.96
N LEU A 10 5.57 21.17 23.62
CA LEU A 10 5.15 19.86 23.09
C LEU A 10 5.26 19.73 21.56
N LEU A 11 5.16 20.82 20.80
CA LEU A 11 5.34 20.78 19.34
C LEU A 11 6.80 20.43 18.97
N ALA A 12 7.78 21.03 19.64
CA ALA A 12 9.20 20.82 19.33
C ALA A 12 9.76 19.41 19.68
N ARG A 13 9.10 18.65 20.56
CA ARG A 13 9.62 17.35 21.03
C ARG A 13 9.27 16.18 20.12
N CYS A 14 8.28 16.31 19.25
CA CYS A 14 7.96 15.28 18.25
C CYS A 14 8.86 15.35 17.01
N HIS A 15 9.57 16.45 16.78
CA HIS A 15 10.36 16.65 15.55
C HIS A 15 11.83 16.22 15.61
N LYS A 16 12.42 16.03 16.81
CA LYS A 16 13.89 15.80 16.95
C LYS A 16 14.33 14.36 17.23
N SER A 17 13.41 13.41 17.29
CA SER A 17 13.74 11.99 17.21
C SER A 17 12.87 11.39 16.12
N LEU A 18 13.40 10.45 15.33
CA LEU A 18 12.77 9.78 14.18
C LEU A 18 13.32 10.20 12.79
N SER A 19 14.63 10.49 12.71
CA SER A 19 15.37 10.08 11.52
C SER A 19 15.59 8.56 11.60
N PHE A 20 15.26 7.82 10.55
CA PHE A 20 15.35 6.36 10.43
C PHE A 20 14.29 5.54 11.16
N ARG A 21 13.04 5.53 10.68
CA ARG A 21 12.23 4.30 10.68
C ARG A 21 11.47 4.14 9.37
N SER A 22 11.60 2.94 8.82
CA SER A 22 11.02 2.48 7.57
C SER A 22 9.51 2.27 7.69
N PHE A 23 8.71 3.11 7.06
CA PHE A 23 7.29 2.84 6.86
C PHE A 23 6.88 3.34 5.48
N HIS A 24 6.49 2.41 4.61
CA HIS A 24 5.66 2.69 3.44
C HIS A 24 4.29 2.13 3.82
N ALA A 25 3.31 3.01 3.89
CA ALA A 25 1.90 2.64 4.02
C ALA A 25 1.21 3.02 2.72
N SER A 26 1.30 2.16 1.70
CA SER A 26 0.33 2.17 0.62
C SER A 26 -0.76 1.16 0.93
N GLN A 27 -2.01 1.63 1.09
CA GLN A 27 -3.16 0.94 0.49
C GLN A 27 -4.48 1.73 0.52
N ASN A 28 -5.11 1.67 -0.66
CA ASN A 28 -6.53 1.68 -0.99
C ASN A 28 -7.28 3.02 -0.89
N LEU A 29 -7.42 3.68 -2.05
CA LEU A 29 -8.52 4.59 -2.36
C LEU A 29 -9.85 3.89 -2.06
N ALA A 30 -10.52 4.29 -0.98
CA ALA A 30 -11.87 3.83 -0.66
C ALA A 30 -12.87 4.95 -0.97
N ALA A 31 -13.75 4.68 -1.94
CA ALA A 31 -14.98 5.41 -2.16
C ALA A 31 -15.84 5.48 -0.88
N ALA A 32 -16.68 6.52 -0.79
CA ALA A 32 -17.49 6.94 0.34
C ALA A 32 -17.99 5.82 1.29
N ALA A 33 -17.86 6.07 2.59
CA ALA A 33 -18.24 5.15 3.66
C ALA A 33 -19.73 4.74 3.61
N LYS A 34 -19.99 3.43 3.62
CA LYS A 34 -21.35 2.89 3.81
C LYS A 34 -21.88 3.22 5.22
N PRO A 35 -23.18 3.51 5.39
CA PRO A 35 -23.79 3.73 6.71
C PRO A 35 -23.74 2.44 7.56
N LYS A 36 -23.38 2.59 8.85
CA LYS A 36 -23.27 1.48 9.81
C LYS A 36 -24.66 1.02 10.31
N PRO A 37 -24.93 -0.29 10.43
CA PRO A 37 -26.16 -0.79 11.04
C PRO A 37 -26.17 -0.65 12.58
N SER A 38 -27.37 -0.63 13.16
CA SER A 38 -27.61 -0.24 14.55
C SER A 38 -27.09 -1.23 15.61
N PRO A 39 -26.80 -0.78 16.85
CA PRO A 39 -26.08 -1.54 17.89
C PRO A 39 -26.77 -2.84 18.35
N ARG A 40 -28.06 -3.03 18.09
CA ARG A 40 -28.81 -4.23 18.51
C ARG A 40 -28.53 -5.47 17.65
N ILE A 41 -28.07 -5.31 16.41
CA ILE A 41 -27.72 -6.43 15.51
C ILE A 41 -26.31 -6.98 15.81
N SER A 42 -25.43 -6.14 16.37
CA SER A 42 -24.03 -6.47 16.70
C SER A 42 -23.90 -7.63 17.70
N LYS A 43 -24.73 -7.67 18.75
CA LYS A 43 -24.59 -8.66 19.83
C LYS A 43 -25.07 -10.07 19.47
N ALA A 44 -25.99 -10.20 18.52
CA ALA A 44 -26.41 -11.51 17.99
C ALA A 44 -25.31 -12.14 17.10
N THR A 45 -24.54 -11.30 16.41
CA THR A 45 -23.49 -11.74 15.47
C THR A 45 -22.24 -12.28 16.18
N THR A 46 -21.95 -11.79 17.39
CA THR A 46 -20.74 -12.19 18.14
C THR A 46 -20.81 -13.62 18.70
N ARG A 47 -22.01 -14.12 19.04
CA ARG A 47 -22.19 -15.49 19.56
C ARG A 47 -22.06 -16.56 18.48
N THR A 48 -22.50 -16.27 17.25
CA THR A 48 -22.33 -17.17 16.08
C THR A 48 -20.87 -17.25 15.60
N ARG A 49 -20.05 -16.25 15.95
CA ARG A 49 -18.66 -16.13 15.49
C ARG A 49 -17.70 -17.11 16.18
N VAL A 50 -17.99 -17.56 17.41
CA VAL A 50 -17.07 -18.45 18.17
C VAL A 50 -17.25 -19.92 17.78
N GLN A 51 -18.44 -20.34 17.35
CA GLN A 51 -18.67 -21.72 16.87
C GLN A 51 -18.24 -21.95 15.41
N ASN A 52 -18.04 -20.89 14.60
CA ASN A 52 -17.63 -21.01 13.20
C ASN A 52 -16.11 -21.06 12.98
N VAL A 53 -15.27 -20.79 13.98
CA VAL A 53 -13.80 -20.75 13.79
C VAL A 53 -13.19 -22.14 13.57
N GLN A 54 -13.89 -23.22 13.95
CA GLN A 54 -13.41 -24.59 13.71
C GLN A 54 -13.95 -25.24 12.42
N ASN A 55 -14.89 -24.59 11.72
CA ASN A 55 -15.49 -25.11 10.47
C ASN A 55 -15.14 -24.26 9.22
N THR A 56 -14.35 -23.19 9.35
CA THR A 56 -14.26 -22.14 8.33
C THR A 56 -13.23 -22.35 7.23
N GLU A 57 -12.33 -23.34 7.28
CA GLU A 57 -11.39 -23.57 6.16
C GLU A 57 -11.96 -24.43 5.02
N LYS A 58 -13.08 -25.14 5.24
CA LYS A 58 -13.53 -26.17 4.30
C LYS A 58 -14.56 -25.74 3.24
N ASN A 59 -15.05 -24.50 3.22
CA ASN A 59 -16.22 -24.16 2.39
C ASN A 59 -16.19 -22.79 1.69
N TYR A 60 -15.02 -22.34 1.20
CA TYR A 60 -14.92 -21.08 0.42
C TYR A 60 -15.15 -21.23 -1.08
N MET A 61 -15.25 -22.45 -1.60
CA MET A 61 -15.50 -22.75 -3.01
C MET A 61 -16.88 -23.39 -3.17
N SER A 62 -17.94 -22.62 -2.88
CA SER A 62 -19.32 -22.98 -3.19
C SER A 62 -19.76 -22.30 -4.50
N LYS A 63 -20.96 -22.62 -4.99
CA LYS A 63 -21.57 -21.87 -6.11
C LYS A 63 -21.69 -20.36 -5.85
N ASP A 64 -21.64 -19.93 -4.58
CA ASP A 64 -21.64 -18.53 -4.17
C ASP A 64 -20.32 -17.80 -4.50
N ALA A 65 -19.29 -18.52 -4.93
CA ALA A 65 -18.03 -17.96 -5.42
C ALA A 65 -18.15 -17.37 -6.83
N LEU A 66 -19.24 -17.66 -7.55
CA LEU A 66 -19.45 -17.13 -8.90
C LEU A 66 -19.80 -15.63 -8.87
N PRO A 67 -19.27 -14.82 -9.78
CA PRO A 67 -19.62 -13.42 -9.89
C PRO A 67 -21.00 -13.27 -10.54
N PRO A 68 -21.79 -12.23 -10.18
CA PRO A 68 -22.93 -11.83 -11.00
C PRO A 68 -22.50 -11.56 -12.43
N LEU A 69 -23.28 -12.02 -13.42
CA LEU A 69 -22.98 -11.84 -14.84
C LEU A 69 -22.78 -10.36 -15.22
N ALA A 70 -23.51 -9.45 -14.57
CA ALA A 70 -23.37 -8.01 -14.76
C ALA A 70 -21.94 -7.47 -14.51
N ILE A 71 -21.19 -8.10 -13.59
CA ILE A 71 -19.79 -7.70 -13.33
C ILE A 71 -18.89 -8.09 -14.51
N LEU A 72 -19.10 -9.29 -15.08
CA LEU A 72 -18.36 -9.76 -16.25
C LEU A 72 -18.71 -8.93 -17.50
N GLN A 73 -19.97 -8.57 -17.67
CA GLN A 73 -20.43 -7.67 -18.73
C GLN A 73 -19.78 -6.30 -18.62
N SER A 74 -19.78 -5.70 -17.42
CA SER A 74 -19.12 -4.42 -17.17
C SER A 74 -17.61 -4.47 -17.49
N ALA A 75 -16.93 -5.54 -17.07
CA ALA A 75 -15.51 -5.73 -17.37
C ALA A 75 -15.22 -5.87 -18.88
N ALA A 76 -16.06 -6.60 -19.62
CA ALA A 76 -15.94 -6.72 -21.08
C ALA A 76 -16.21 -5.39 -21.78
N THR A 77 -17.27 -4.66 -21.41
CA THR A 77 -17.60 -3.34 -21.98
C THR A 77 -16.50 -2.31 -21.71
N ALA A 78 -15.82 -2.40 -20.56
CA ALA A 78 -14.69 -1.54 -20.22
C ALA A 78 -13.38 -1.92 -20.96
N GLY A 79 -13.38 -2.97 -21.79
CA GLY A 79 -12.20 -3.47 -22.49
C GLY A 79 -11.17 -4.15 -21.59
N VAL A 80 -11.53 -4.48 -20.34
CA VAL A 80 -10.63 -5.14 -19.38
C VAL A 80 -10.45 -6.62 -19.73
N MET A 81 -11.45 -7.21 -20.39
CA MET A 81 -11.51 -8.63 -20.70
C MET A 81 -11.92 -8.85 -22.15
N ASP A 82 -11.05 -9.52 -22.92
CA ASP A 82 -11.33 -9.98 -24.28
C ASP A 82 -11.88 -11.43 -24.26
N LEU A 83 -12.97 -11.62 -23.52
CA LEU A 83 -13.66 -12.89 -23.39
C LEU A 83 -15.16 -12.62 -23.26
N GLU A 84 -15.98 -13.38 -23.97
CA GLU A 84 -17.43 -13.23 -23.87
C GLU A 84 -17.91 -13.48 -22.43
N PRO A 85 -18.71 -12.58 -21.81
CA PRO A 85 -19.14 -12.70 -20.43
C PRO A 85 -19.83 -14.04 -20.10
N ALA A 86 -20.63 -14.57 -21.03
CA ALA A 86 -21.29 -15.86 -20.87
C ALA A 86 -20.29 -17.02 -20.81
N LYS A 87 -19.29 -17.01 -21.70
CA LYS A 87 -18.21 -17.99 -21.74
C LYS A 87 -17.32 -17.91 -20.51
N ALA A 88 -16.99 -16.70 -20.07
CA ALA A 88 -16.28 -16.46 -18.82
C ALA A 88 -17.04 -17.04 -17.61
N PHE A 89 -18.35 -16.82 -17.54
CA PHE A 89 -19.19 -17.36 -16.47
C PHE A 89 -19.23 -18.89 -16.49
N GLN A 90 -19.38 -19.50 -17.67
CA GLN A 90 -19.37 -20.97 -17.83
C GLN A 90 -18.03 -21.57 -17.38
N PHE A 91 -16.91 -21.00 -17.83
CA PHE A 91 -15.58 -21.42 -17.39
C PHE A 91 -15.44 -21.36 -15.86
N LEU A 92 -15.86 -20.27 -15.22
CA LEU A 92 -15.79 -20.13 -13.76
C LEU A 92 -16.67 -21.15 -13.04
N ALA A 93 -17.87 -21.42 -13.55
CA ALA A 93 -18.79 -22.42 -13.00
C ALA A 93 -18.18 -23.83 -13.04
N GLU A 94 -17.62 -24.21 -14.19
CA GLU A 94 -16.95 -25.51 -14.35
C GLU A 94 -15.65 -25.59 -13.56
N TYR A 95 -14.92 -24.49 -13.43
CA TYR A 95 -13.72 -24.41 -12.59
C TYR A 95 -14.07 -24.70 -11.12
N VAL A 96 -15.11 -24.06 -10.58
CA VAL A 96 -15.56 -24.27 -9.20
C VAL A 96 -16.02 -25.71 -9.00
N ASN A 97 -16.84 -26.26 -9.91
CA ASN A 97 -17.31 -27.64 -9.83
C ASN A 97 -16.14 -28.63 -9.84
N SER A 98 -15.22 -28.49 -10.81
CA SER A 98 -14.04 -29.35 -10.94
C SER A 98 -13.14 -29.27 -9.70
N TYR A 99 -12.97 -28.08 -9.13
CA TYR A 99 -12.17 -27.87 -7.93
C TYR A 99 -12.78 -28.58 -6.70
N VAL A 100 -14.10 -28.52 -6.55
CA VAL A 100 -14.84 -29.18 -5.46
C VAL A 100 -14.81 -30.69 -5.61
N GLU A 101 -15.12 -31.21 -6.81
CA GLU A 101 -15.13 -32.65 -7.10
C GLU A 101 -13.77 -33.30 -6.83
N ARG A 102 -12.68 -32.56 -7.11
CA ARG A 102 -11.33 -33.06 -6.93
C ARG A 102 -10.84 -32.94 -5.49
N GLY A 103 -11.49 -32.19 -4.61
CA GLY A 103 -11.05 -32.02 -3.22
C GLY A 103 -9.96 -30.96 -3.03
N GLY A 104 -9.87 -29.99 -3.94
CA GLY A 104 -9.02 -28.81 -3.78
C GLY A 104 -7.73 -28.78 -4.62
N PRO A 105 -6.75 -27.95 -4.25
CA PRO A 105 -5.62 -27.58 -5.10
C PRO A 105 -4.52 -28.65 -5.17
N SER A 106 -4.67 -29.77 -4.46
CA SER A 106 -3.63 -30.79 -4.27
C SER A 106 -3.89 -32.09 -5.03
N THR A 107 -5.01 -32.18 -5.74
CA THR A 107 -5.58 -33.44 -6.25
C THR A 107 -5.74 -33.39 -7.76
N GLY A 108 -4.63 -33.67 -8.44
CA GLY A 108 -4.55 -33.79 -9.90
C GLY A 108 -3.84 -32.61 -10.54
N LYS A 109 -2.71 -32.86 -11.20
CA LYS A 109 -1.98 -31.84 -11.96
C LYS A 109 -2.57 -31.75 -13.37
N GLY A 110 -2.82 -30.53 -13.85
CA GLY A 110 -3.06 -30.25 -15.28
C GLY A 110 -4.51 -30.23 -15.73
N TRP A 111 -5.49 -30.40 -14.83
CA TRP A 111 -6.91 -30.30 -15.21
C TRP A 111 -7.29 -28.84 -15.51
N GLU A 112 -6.66 -27.87 -14.86
CA GLU A 112 -6.86 -26.45 -15.12
C GLU A 112 -6.45 -26.09 -16.55
N GLN A 113 -5.35 -26.67 -17.04
CA GLN A 113 -4.88 -26.50 -18.41
C GLN A 113 -5.88 -27.08 -19.40
N GLU A 114 -6.45 -28.24 -19.09
CA GLU A 114 -7.44 -28.87 -19.97
C GLU A 114 -8.75 -28.09 -20.00
N LEU A 115 -9.23 -27.62 -18.84
CA LEU A 115 -10.41 -26.75 -18.77
C LEU A 115 -10.21 -25.45 -19.55
N CYS A 116 -9.02 -24.86 -19.46
CA CYS A 116 -8.65 -23.70 -20.27
C CYS A 116 -8.78 -23.99 -21.77
N LYS A 117 -8.31 -25.14 -22.25
CA LYS A 117 -8.45 -25.53 -23.67
C LYS A 117 -9.90 -25.71 -24.07
N VAL A 118 -10.70 -26.42 -23.27
CA VAL A 118 -12.14 -26.68 -23.54
C VAL A 118 -12.90 -25.37 -23.71
N HIS A 119 -12.63 -24.39 -22.85
CA HIS A 119 -13.29 -23.09 -22.89
C HIS A 119 -12.58 -22.05 -23.75
N GLY A 120 -11.48 -22.39 -24.44
CA GLY A 120 -10.65 -21.42 -25.16
C GLY A 120 -10.24 -20.21 -24.27
N VAL A 121 -9.96 -20.47 -23.01
CA VAL A 121 -9.51 -19.48 -22.01
C VAL A 121 -8.00 -19.56 -21.93
N THR A 122 -7.32 -18.42 -22.05
CA THR A 122 -5.86 -18.34 -21.95
C THR A 122 -5.42 -18.08 -20.50
N LEU A 123 -4.15 -18.29 -20.18
CA LEU A 123 -3.65 -17.94 -18.84
C LEU A 123 -3.79 -16.44 -18.52
N PRO A 124 -3.55 -15.50 -19.47
CA PRO A 124 -3.90 -14.10 -19.29
C PRO A 124 -5.39 -13.86 -18.96
N HIS A 125 -6.32 -14.59 -19.60
CA HIS A 125 -7.74 -14.50 -19.25
C HIS A 125 -7.98 -14.90 -17.78
N MET A 126 -7.30 -15.93 -17.26
CA MET A 126 -7.41 -16.29 -15.85
C MET A 126 -6.94 -15.18 -14.91
N VAL A 127 -5.85 -14.47 -15.25
CA VAL A 127 -5.33 -13.33 -14.47
C VAL A 127 -6.32 -12.16 -14.50
N THR A 128 -6.90 -11.88 -15.66
CA THR A 128 -7.95 -10.86 -15.79
C THR A 128 -9.19 -11.21 -14.97
N LEU A 129 -9.70 -12.44 -15.09
CA LEU A 129 -10.84 -12.93 -14.31
C LEU A 129 -10.55 -12.87 -12.80
N SER A 130 -9.34 -13.25 -12.39
CA SER A 130 -8.89 -13.12 -11.00
C SER A 130 -8.96 -11.67 -10.51
N SER A 131 -8.50 -10.72 -11.33
CA SER A 131 -8.53 -9.29 -11.01
C SER A 131 -9.96 -8.76 -10.87
N VAL A 132 -10.89 -9.19 -11.73
CA VAL A 132 -12.31 -8.86 -11.62
C VAL A 132 -12.90 -9.43 -10.33
N LEU A 133 -12.64 -10.70 -10.02
CA LEU A 133 -13.16 -11.39 -8.84
C LEU A 133 -12.64 -10.81 -7.52
N ARG A 134 -11.36 -10.41 -7.46
CA ARG A 134 -10.78 -9.79 -6.25
C ARG A 134 -11.34 -8.39 -5.95
N ARG A 135 -11.92 -7.71 -6.94
CA ARG A 135 -12.63 -6.44 -6.76
C ARG A 135 -14.07 -6.63 -6.30
N CYS A 136 -14.59 -7.85 -6.31
CA CYS A 136 -15.93 -8.14 -5.84
C CYS A 136 -16.00 -8.09 -4.29
N PRO A 137 -17.17 -7.75 -3.71
CA PRO A 137 -17.30 -7.62 -2.25
C PRO A 137 -17.35 -8.96 -1.51
N SER A 138 -17.68 -10.07 -2.18
CA SER A 138 -17.78 -11.39 -1.55
C SER A 138 -16.39 -11.98 -1.30
N ARG A 139 -16.17 -12.50 -0.08
CA ARG A 139 -14.95 -13.24 0.25
C ARG A 139 -14.80 -14.52 -0.57
N ALA A 140 -15.90 -15.19 -0.93
CA ALA A 140 -15.86 -16.39 -1.76
C ALA A 140 -15.35 -16.06 -3.18
N GLN A 141 -15.82 -14.96 -3.76
CA GLN A 141 -15.35 -14.46 -5.06
C GLN A 141 -13.87 -14.05 -5.00
N GLN A 142 -13.47 -13.31 -3.95
CA GLN A 142 -12.06 -12.94 -3.75
C GLN A 142 -11.15 -14.17 -3.58
N SER A 143 -11.64 -15.21 -2.91
CA SER A 143 -10.94 -16.49 -2.75
C SER A 143 -10.81 -17.21 -4.09
N LEU A 144 -11.87 -17.29 -4.90
CA LEU A 144 -11.81 -17.83 -6.27
C LEU A 144 -10.81 -17.07 -7.13
N GLY A 145 -10.82 -15.74 -7.07
CA GLY A 145 -9.81 -14.92 -7.75
C GLY A 145 -8.40 -15.29 -7.31
N SER A 146 -8.16 -15.45 -6.01
CA SER A 146 -6.85 -15.85 -5.47
C SER A 146 -6.43 -17.25 -5.96
N THR A 147 -7.36 -18.18 -6.08
CA THR A 147 -7.10 -19.52 -6.62
C THR A 147 -6.73 -19.47 -8.10
N LEU A 148 -7.44 -18.67 -8.91
CA LEU A 148 -7.18 -18.55 -10.35
C LEU A 148 -5.79 -17.98 -10.64
N VAL A 149 -5.37 -16.93 -9.93
CA VAL A 149 -4.02 -16.35 -10.12
C VAL A 149 -2.93 -17.33 -9.66
N LEU A 150 -3.19 -18.11 -8.60
CA LEU A 150 -2.27 -19.15 -8.15
C LEU A 150 -2.11 -20.24 -9.20
N ALA A 151 -3.22 -20.72 -9.77
CA ALA A 151 -3.21 -21.71 -10.84
C ALA A 151 -2.49 -21.18 -12.09
N ALA A 152 -2.77 -19.95 -12.52
CA ALA A 152 -2.09 -19.31 -13.64
C ALA A 152 -0.58 -19.22 -13.43
N SER A 153 -0.13 -18.83 -12.22
CA SER A 153 1.30 -18.81 -11.87
C SER A 153 1.94 -20.21 -11.88
N GLN A 154 1.25 -21.23 -11.35
CA GLN A 154 1.72 -22.62 -11.37
C GLN A 154 1.82 -23.18 -12.80
N MET A 155 0.98 -22.70 -13.71
CA MET A 155 1.02 -23.03 -15.13
C MET A 155 2.07 -22.22 -15.92
N GLY A 156 2.84 -21.36 -15.26
CA GLY A 156 3.95 -20.63 -15.89
C GLY A 156 3.58 -19.24 -16.41
N GLU A 157 2.41 -18.69 -16.05
CA GLU A 157 2.06 -17.33 -16.46
C GLU A 157 2.87 -16.29 -15.65
N LYS A 158 3.54 -15.39 -16.40
CA LYS A 158 4.49 -14.40 -15.88
C LYS A 158 3.79 -13.37 -14.98
N THR A 159 2.71 -12.77 -15.47
CA THR A 159 1.98 -11.68 -14.80
C THR A 159 1.41 -12.11 -13.44
N ALA A 160 0.86 -13.32 -13.37
CA ALA A 160 0.34 -13.96 -12.17
C ALA A 160 1.44 -14.20 -11.15
N THR A 161 2.59 -14.68 -11.63
CA THR A 161 3.78 -14.86 -10.79
C THR A 161 4.21 -13.53 -10.19
N PHE A 162 4.25 -12.48 -11.00
CA PHE A 162 4.68 -11.16 -10.55
C PHE A 162 3.70 -10.56 -9.55
N GLU A 163 2.40 -10.69 -9.81
CA GLU A 163 1.36 -10.21 -8.91
C GLU A 163 1.42 -10.89 -7.53
N LEU A 164 1.57 -12.22 -7.50
CA LEU A 164 1.69 -12.99 -6.25
C LEU A 164 2.93 -12.58 -5.45
N VAL A 165 4.06 -12.39 -6.13
CA VAL A 165 5.30 -11.96 -5.49
C VAL A 165 5.16 -10.54 -4.95
N GLN A 166 4.62 -9.59 -5.74
CA GLN A 166 4.43 -8.21 -5.32
C GLN A 166 3.44 -8.11 -4.15
N SER A 167 2.36 -8.89 -4.17
CA SER A 167 1.44 -9.02 -3.03
C SER A 167 2.16 -9.53 -1.77
N SER A 168 3.04 -10.52 -1.91
CA SER A 168 3.83 -11.06 -0.79
C SER A 168 4.78 -10.02 -0.21
N ILE A 169 5.45 -9.23 -1.06
CA ILE A 169 6.28 -8.08 -0.64
C ILE A 169 5.45 -7.08 0.15
N ASN A 170 4.30 -6.67 -0.37
CA ASN A 170 3.46 -5.63 0.24
C ASN A 170 2.92 -6.08 1.61
N LYS A 171 2.59 -7.37 1.74
CA LYS A 171 2.11 -7.96 3.01
C LYS A 171 3.23 -8.27 3.99
N LYS A 172 4.50 -7.99 3.66
CA LYS A 172 5.69 -8.34 4.44
C LYS A 172 5.70 -9.84 4.83
N GLN A 173 5.16 -10.69 3.97
CA GLN A 173 5.13 -12.13 4.20
C GLN A 173 6.53 -12.70 4.06
N VAL A 174 6.82 -13.75 4.83
CA VAL A 174 8.07 -14.48 4.71
C VAL A 174 8.09 -15.17 3.34
N PHE A 175 9.11 -14.87 2.54
CA PHE A 175 9.37 -15.54 1.27
C PHE A 175 9.95 -16.92 1.54
N GLU A 176 9.13 -17.84 2.05
CA GLU A 176 9.48 -19.26 2.04
C GLU A 176 9.49 -19.78 0.61
N LYS A 177 9.96 -21.02 0.40
CA LYS A 177 10.21 -21.68 -0.90
C LYS A 177 8.95 -21.91 -1.74
N SER A 178 8.12 -20.91 -1.94
CA SER A 178 6.90 -20.97 -2.73
C SER A 178 7.23 -21.19 -4.20
N ALA A 179 6.34 -21.90 -4.90
CA ALA A 179 6.51 -22.21 -6.32
C ALA A 179 6.65 -20.95 -7.18
N HIS A 180 5.95 -19.86 -6.86
CA HIS A 180 6.03 -18.60 -7.59
C HIS A 180 7.38 -17.89 -7.42
N ILE A 181 8.06 -18.01 -6.27
CA ILE A 181 9.42 -17.46 -6.09
C ILE A 181 10.44 -18.28 -6.88
N GLN A 182 10.27 -19.61 -6.94
CA GLN A 182 11.12 -20.47 -7.77
C GLN A 182 10.93 -20.13 -9.26
N HIS A 183 9.69 -19.94 -9.70
CA HIS A 183 9.39 -19.55 -11.06
C HIS A 183 9.97 -18.16 -11.39
N LEU A 184 9.83 -17.17 -10.50
CA LEU A 184 10.47 -15.86 -10.66
C LEU A 184 12.00 -15.98 -10.84
N ARG A 185 12.67 -16.83 -10.07
CA ARG A 185 14.11 -17.07 -10.22
C ARG A 185 14.46 -17.65 -11.58
N LEU A 186 13.66 -18.59 -12.08
CA LEU A 186 13.86 -19.16 -13.42
C LEU A 186 13.71 -18.09 -14.51
N LEU A 187 12.68 -17.24 -14.41
CA LEU A 187 12.47 -16.11 -15.34
C LEU A 187 13.66 -15.14 -15.30
N ALA A 188 14.10 -14.74 -14.11
CA ALA A 188 15.23 -13.82 -13.94
C ALA A 188 16.59 -14.39 -14.37
N GLN A 189 16.80 -15.71 -14.27
CA GLN A 189 18.07 -16.35 -14.61
C GLN A 189 18.18 -16.74 -16.09
N LYS A 190 17.09 -17.28 -16.67
CA LYS A 190 17.11 -17.85 -18.03
C LYS A 190 16.48 -16.96 -19.09
N GLY A 191 15.54 -16.11 -18.71
CA GLY A 191 14.76 -15.31 -19.65
C GLY A 191 15.39 -13.97 -20.03
N ASP A 192 16.51 -13.60 -19.40
CA ASP A 192 17.08 -12.25 -19.46
C ASP A 192 16.03 -11.13 -19.27
N ASP A 193 14.99 -11.44 -18.47
CA ASP A 193 13.84 -10.58 -18.25
C ASP A 193 14.15 -9.55 -17.16
N ALA A 194 14.32 -8.28 -17.56
CA ALA A 194 14.67 -7.18 -16.67
C ALA A 194 13.63 -6.97 -15.55
N GLU A 195 12.34 -7.15 -15.84
CA GLU A 195 11.27 -7.00 -14.86
C GLU A 195 11.32 -8.14 -13.82
N ALA A 196 11.57 -9.37 -14.26
CA ALA A 196 11.79 -10.51 -13.37
C ALA A 196 13.00 -10.29 -12.45
N MET A 197 14.11 -9.78 -13.00
CA MET A 197 15.32 -9.48 -12.25
C MET A 197 15.07 -8.37 -11.21
N ALA A 198 14.37 -7.30 -11.59
CA ALA A 198 14.03 -6.21 -10.68
C ALA A 198 13.17 -6.71 -9.52
N LEU A 199 12.15 -7.52 -9.81
CA LEU A 199 11.27 -8.08 -8.79
C LEU A 199 12.00 -9.06 -7.88
N LEU A 200 12.90 -9.88 -8.43
CA LEU A 200 13.77 -10.76 -7.64
C LEU A 200 14.68 -9.95 -6.71
N GLY A 201 15.25 -8.84 -7.20
CA GLY A 201 16.01 -7.90 -6.38
C GLY A 201 15.21 -7.36 -5.19
N LYS A 202 13.94 -6.97 -5.39
CA LYS A 202 13.03 -6.53 -4.32
C LYS A 202 12.77 -7.64 -3.29
N VAL A 203 12.56 -8.88 -3.74
CA VAL A 203 12.38 -10.05 -2.86
C VAL A 203 13.62 -10.28 -2.00
N VAL A 204 14.80 -10.32 -2.63
CA VAL A 204 16.08 -10.57 -1.96
C VAL A 204 16.40 -9.44 -0.96
N PHE A 205 16.08 -8.19 -1.30
CA PHE A 205 16.19 -7.07 -0.37
C PHE A 205 15.26 -7.21 0.84
N ALA A 206 14.01 -7.63 0.62
CA ALA A 206 13.06 -7.88 1.70
C ALA A 206 13.48 -9.05 2.61
N GLN A 207 14.30 -9.98 2.10
CA GLN A 207 14.98 -11.03 2.89
C GLN A 207 16.22 -10.52 3.64
N GLY A 208 16.60 -9.25 3.49
CA GLY A 208 17.77 -8.64 4.13
C GLY A 208 19.10 -8.89 3.44
N LYS A 209 19.11 -9.49 2.24
CA LYS A 209 20.33 -9.81 1.49
C LYS A 209 20.71 -8.69 0.52
N GLU A 210 21.29 -7.63 1.07
CA GLU A 210 21.49 -6.37 0.34
C GLU A 210 22.43 -6.47 -0.86
N ASP A 211 23.56 -7.18 -0.76
CA ASP A 211 24.52 -7.32 -1.86
C ASP A 211 23.94 -8.11 -3.04
N GLU A 212 23.26 -9.22 -2.74
CA GLU A 212 22.58 -10.03 -3.76
C GLU A 212 21.46 -9.21 -4.43
N ALA A 213 20.70 -8.43 -3.65
CA ALA A 213 19.66 -7.56 -4.19
C ALA A 213 20.23 -6.49 -5.14
N LEU A 214 21.34 -5.84 -4.77
CA LEU A 214 22.02 -4.89 -5.66
C LEU A 214 22.45 -5.56 -6.97
N GLY A 215 23.00 -6.78 -6.91
CA GLY A 215 23.37 -7.54 -8.10
C GLY A 215 22.22 -7.68 -9.09
N TRP A 216 21.05 -8.10 -8.59
CA TRP A 216 19.84 -8.26 -9.40
C TRP A 216 19.27 -6.94 -9.93
N LEU A 217 19.14 -5.92 -9.08
CA LEU A 217 18.62 -4.61 -9.46
C LEU A 217 19.52 -3.93 -10.51
N ARG A 218 20.84 -4.08 -10.38
CA ARG A 218 21.80 -3.55 -11.35
C ARG A 218 21.73 -4.31 -12.67
N LYS A 219 21.63 -5.64 -12.63
CA LYS A 219 21.46 -6.46 -13.83
C LYS A 219 20.16 -6.11 -14.58
N ALA A 220 19.08 -5.80 -13.87
CA ALA A 220 17.81 -5.36 -14.45
C ALA A 220 17.89 -3.99 -15.12
N THR A 221 18.63 -3.04 -14.54
CA THR A 221 18.58 -1.61 -14.92
C THR A 221 19.76 -1.14 -15.77
N ARG A 222 20.72 -2.01 -16.07
CA ARG A 222 21.97 -1.65 -16.76
C ARG A 222 22.34 -2.66 -17.86
N PRO A 223 22.94 -2.19 -18.97
CA PRO A 223 23.49 -3.06 -20.02
C PRO A 223 24.55 -4.04 -19.48
N PRO A 224 24.78 -5.18 -20.15
CA PRO A 224 24.26 -5.55 -21.47
C PRO A 224 22.86 -6.19 -21.45
N VAL A 225 22.40 -6.66 -20.29
CA VAL A 225 21.13 -7.41 -20.19
C VAL A 225 19.95 -6.48 -19.92
N GLY A 226 20.10 -5.60 -18.93
CA GLY A 226 19.04 -4.70 -18.50
C GLY A 226 19.07 -3.35 -19.22
N ASN A 227 17.96 -2.64 -19.08
CA ASN A 227 17.79 -1.25 -19.52
C ASN A 227 16.75 -0.57 -18.60
N LEU A 228 16.23 0.60 -18.96
CA LEU A 228 15.16 1.25 -18.18
C LEU A 228 13.77 1.13 -18.82
N GLU A 229 13.66 0.44 -19.95
CA GLU A 229 12.46 0.30 -20.77
C GLU A 229 11.63 -0.91 -20.34
N PHE A 230 11.33 -0.99 -19.04
CA PHE A 230 10.44 -2.03 -18.50
C PHE A 230 9.56 -1.47 -17.37
N PRO A 231 8.34 -2.01 -17.18
CA PRO A 231 7.46 -1.62 -16.09
C PRO A 231 8.14 -1.78 -14.71
N GLY A 232 8.15 -0.72 -13.91
CA GLY A 232 8.76 -0.76 -12.57
C GLY A 232 10.28 -0.54 -12.54
N SER A 233 10.89 -0.05 -13.62
CA SER A 233 12.31 0.34 -13.63
C SER A 233 12.62 1.49 -12.64
N GLY A 234 11.71 2.46 -12.49
CA GLY A 234 11.79 3.51 -11.46
C GLY A 234 11.80 2.93 -10.05
N ASP A 235 10.83 2.06 -9.78
CA ASP A 235 10.69 1.25 -8.56
C ASP A 235 11.97 0.46 -8.21
N ALA A 236 12.61 -0.14 -9.22
CA ALA A 236 13.85 -0.89 -9.07
C ALA A 236 15.01 0.02 -8.63
N LEU A 237 15.15 1.18 -9.28
CA LEU A 237 16.15 2.20 -8.90
C LEU A 237 15.86 2.77 -7.51
N VAL A 238 14.60 3.02 -7.14
CA VAL A 238 14.24 3.41 -5.77
C VAL A 238 14.69 2.34 -4.76
N CYS A 239 14.48 1.06 -5.06
CA CYS A 239 14.96 -0.03 -4.20
C CYS A 239 16.50 -0.03 -4.08
N GLU A 240 17.21 0.18 -5.19
CA GLU A 240 18.67 0.28 -5.19
C GLU A 240 19.15 1.46 -4.33
N GLY A 241 18.57 2.65 -4.51
CA GLY A 241 18.91 3.83 -3.71
C GLY A 241 18.66 3.63 -2.22
N ARG A 242 17.58 2.92 -1.84
CA ARG A 242 17.31 2.55 -0.45
C ARG A 242 18.36 1.60 0.13
N ILE A 243 18.89 0.67 -0.68
CA ILE A 243 20.00 -0.19 -0.24
C ILE A 243 21.26 0.65 0.01
N HIS A 244 21.57 1.58 -0.90
CA HIS A 244 22.69 2.52 -0.70
C HIS A 244 22.55 3.32 0.60
N LEU A 245 21.35 3.85 0.90
CA LEU A 245 21.09 4.53 2.18
C LEU A 245 21.32 3.62 3.39
N LYS A 246 20.86 2.36 3.33
CA LYS A 246 21.04 1.39 4.42
C LYS A 246 22.51 1.07 4.69
N LYS A 247 23.34 1.11 3.66
CA LYS A 247 24.80 0.96 3.74
C LYS A 247 25.54 2.25 4.10
N GLY A 248 24.84 3.36 4.29
CA GLY A 248 25.44 4.67 4.57
C GLY A 248 26.01 5.38 3.34
N ASP A 249 25.87 4.83 2.14
CA ASP A 249 26.32 5.43 0.90
C ASP A 249 25.29 6.45 0.38
N LYS A 250 25.33 7.65 0.97
CA LYS A 250 24.43 8.74 0.58
C LYS A 250 24.65 9.22 -0.85
N LYS A 251 25.88 9.19 -1.35
CA LYS A 251 26.20 9.65 -2.72
C LYS A 251 25.64 8.70 -3.76
N GLY A 252 25.88 7.39 -3.60
CA GLY A 252 25.31 6.38 -4.48
C GLY A 252 23.77 6.37 -4.44
N ALA A 253 23.18 6.59 -3.26
CA ALA A 253 21.74 6.76 -3.13
C ALA A 253 21.23 7.98 -3.93
N GLU A 254 21.85 9.14 -3.77
CA GLU A 254 21.47 10.37 -4.48
C GLU A 254 21.56 10.21 -6.00
N GLU A 255 22.61 9.60 -6.52
CA GLU A 255 22.79 9.35 -7.96
C GLU A 255 21.67 8.47 -8.53
N VAL A 256 21.36 7.37 -7.85
CA VAL A 256 20.32 6.44 -8.28
C VAL A 256 18.93 7.05 -8.17
N PHE A 257 18.64 7.78 -7.09
CA PHE A 257 17.36 8.47 -6.94
C PHE A 257 17.21 9.59 -7.97
N LYS A 258 18.27 10.32 -8.34
CA LYS A 258 18.25 11.31 -9.44
C LYS A 258 17.88 10.64 -10.75
N LYS A 259 18.43 9.47 -11.03
CA LYS A 259 18.10 8.71 -12.23
C LYS A 259 16.61 8.33 -12.24
N ALA A 260 16.09 7.77 -11.15
CA ALA A 260 14.68 7.40 -11.04
C ALA A 260 13.73 8.61 -11.14
N ALA A 261 14.02 9.68 -10.39
CA ALA A 261 13.16 10.86 -10.34
C ALA A 261 13.23 11.69 -11.62
N LEU A 262 14.43 11.96 -12.15
CA LEU A 262 14.58 12.93 -13.23
C LEU A 262 14.47 12.31 -14.63
N GLN A 263 14.82 11.03 -14.79
CA GLN A 263 14.70 10.35 -16.08
C GLN A 263 13.38 9.58 -16.23
N LEU A 264 12.87 9.00 -15.14
CA LEU A 264 11.67 8.15 -15.17
C LEU A 264 10.46 8.78 -14.47
N ASP A 265 10.61 10.00 -13.95
CA ASP A 265 9.58 10.72 -13.20
C ASP A 265 8.97 9.92 -12.03
N GLU A 266 9.77 9.05 -11.40
CA GLU A 266 9.33 8.18 -10.32
C GLU A 266 8.98 8.99 -9.04
N PRO A 267 7.71 9.04 -8.62
CA PRO A 267 7.28 9.89 -7.50
C PRO A 267 7.99 9.58 -6.18
N THR A 268 8.18 8.29 -5.88
CA THR A 268 8.83 7.84 -4.66
C THR A 268 10.29 8.29 -4.61
N ALA A 269 10.96 8.39 -5.76
CA ALA A 269 12.34 8.85 -5.85
C ALA A 269 12.48 10.33 -5.50
N TYR A 270 11.53 11.19 -5.91
CA TYR A 270 11.51 12.60 -5.49
C TYR A 270 11.41 12.74 -3.98
N PHE A 271 10.56 11.93 -3.32
CA PHE A 271 10.48 11.92 -1.86
C PHE A 271 11.85 11.57 -1.24
N TYR A 272 12.52 10.52 -1.70
CA TYR A 272 13.85 10.19 -1.16
C TYR A 272 14.92 11.24 -1.46
N LEU A 273 14.90 11.87 -2.63
CA LEU A 273 15.81 12.96 -2.95
C LEU A 273 15.64 14.16 -2.01
N SER A 274 14.39 14.49 -1.65
CA SER A 274 14.12 15.61 -0.76
C SER A 274 14.70 15.39 0.64
N GLN A 275 14.75 14.14 1.11
CA GLN A 275 15.38 13.77 2.38
C GLN A 275 16.92 13.89 2.35
N LEU A 276 17.51 13.94 1.16
CA LEU A 276 18.96 14.11 0.96
C LEU A 276 19.38 15.56 0.70
N GLN A 277 18.42 16.46 0.51
CA GLN A 277 18.70 17.89 0.36
C GLN A 277 18.88 18.56 1.72
N GLU A 278 19.46 19.76 1.70
CA GLU A 278 19.53 20.61 2.88
C GLU A 278 18.11 20.94 3.39
N PRO A 279 17.87 20.87 4.72
CA PRO A 279 16.57 21.21 5.31
C PRO A 279 16.14 22.63 4.96
N SER A 280 14.86 22.81 4.63
CA SER A 280 14.28 24.08 4.18
C SER A 280 14.89 24.67 2.90
N SER A 281 15.67 23.89 2.14
CA SER A 281 16.16 24.34 0.83
C SER A 281 15.05 24.33 -0.21
N TRP A 282 15.15 25.22 -1.20
CA TRP A 282 14.19 25.28 -2.31
C TRP A 282 14.10 23.94 -3.06
N LYS A 283 15.22 23.22 -3.19
CA LYS A 283 15.26 21.90 -3.85
C LYS A 283 14.47 20.85 -3.06
N GLN A 284 14.61 20.87 -1.73
CA GLN A 284 13.82 19.98 -0.87
C GLN A 284 12.33 20.22 -1.09
N GLU A 285 11.90 21.49 -1.07
CA GLU A 285 10.50 21.88 -1.25
C GLU A 285 9.96 21.46 -2.63
N VAL A 286 10.71 21.72 -3.71
CA VAL A 286 10.32 21.32 -5.08
C VAL A 286 10.17 19.81 -5.21
N TYR A 287 11.11 19.02 -4.69
CA TYR A 287 11.01 17.55 -4.75
C TYR A 287 9.86 17.02 -3.91
N LEU A 288 9.64 17.58 -2.71
CA LEU A 288 8.49 17.25 -1.90
C LEU A 288 7.17 17.58 -2.61
N LEU A 289 7.06 18.74 -3.26
CA LEU A 289 5.89 19.13 -4.05
C LEU A 289 5.59 18.14 -5.19
N LYS A 290 6.62 17.71 -5.94
CA LYS A 290 6.45 16.70 -6.99
C LYS A 290 5.94 15.36 -6.45
N ALA A 291 6.54 14.87 -5.37
CA ALA A 291 6.13 13.61 -4.74
C ALA A 291 4.71 13.72 -4.14
N ALA A 292 4.41 14.81 -3.42
CA ALA A 292 3.11 15.02 -2.79
C ALA A 292 1.98 15.18 -3.82
N SER A 293 2.22 15.94 -4.90
CA SER A 293 1.25 16.10 -6.00
C SER A 293 0.97 14.79 -6.74
N SER A 294 1.88 13.82 -6.63
CA SER A 294 1.74 12.46 -7.19
C SER A 294 1.12 11.45 -6.21
N GLY A 295 0.65 11.89 -5.04
CA GLY A 295 -0.04 11.02 -4.07
C GLY A 295 0.86 10.39 -3.01
N ILE A 296 2.15 10.77 -2.89
CA ILE A 296 3.02 10.21 -1.85
C ILE A 296 2.68 10.85 -0.49
N LEU A 297 2.05 10.08 0.39
CA LEU A 297 1.52 10.54 1.69
C LEU A 297 2.63 11.05 2.62
N GLU A 298 3.79 10.39 2.62
CA GLU A 298 4.96 10.80 3.38
C GLU A 298 5.48 12.17 2.92
N ALA A 299 5.37 12.47 1.62
CA ALA A 299 5.77 13.75 1.07
C ALA A 299 4.77 14.86 1.43
N MET A 300 3.46 14.57 1.36
CA MET A 300 2.42 15.49 1.84
C MET A 300 2.60 15.83 3.32
N HIS A 301 2.84 14.83 4.17
CA HIS A 301 3.15 15.05 5.58
C HIS A 301 4.40 15.91 5.76
N SER A 302 5.47 15.62 5.03
CA SER A 302 6.74 16.36 5.11
C SER A 302 6.59 17.81 4.66
N LEU A 303 5.79 18.08 3.61
CA LEU A 303 5.43 19.45 3.21
C LEU A 303 4.63 20.16 4.28
N SER A 304 3.64 19.48 4.86
CA SER A 304 2.86 20.04 5.95
C SER A 304 3.75 20.45 7.13
N ALA A 305 4.73 19.61 7.50
CA ALA A 305 5.69 19.95 8.54
C ALA A 305 6.58 21.15 8.18
N LEU A 306 7.04 21.23 6.93
CA LEU A 306 7.86 22.35 6.45
C LEU A 306 7.07 23.68 6.46
N GLU A 307 5.81 23.66 6.01
CA GLU A 307 4.91 24.82 6.06
C GLU A 307 4.54 25.19 7.51
N LEU A 308 4.37 24.21 8.40
CA LEU A 308 4.11 24.46 9.81
C LEU A 308 5.29 25.19 10.46
N GLU A 309 6.52 24.79 10.15
CA GLU A 309 7.72 25.45 10.67
C GLU A 309 7.79 26.93 10.21
N LYS A 310 7.33 27.24 8.99
CA LYS A 310 7.22 28.62 8.49
C LYS A 310 6.19 29.42 9.31
N ILE A 311 5.06 28.81 9.68
CA ILE A 311 4.01 29.45 10.50
C ILE A 311 4.48 29.65 11.94
N GLU A 312 5.15 28.67 12.54
CA GLU A 312 5.65 28.77 13.92
C GLU A 312 6.67 29.90 14.12
N LYS A 313 7.36 30.30 13.05
CA LYS A 313 8.28 31.44 13.04
C LYS A 313 7.57 32.80 12.95
N GLN A 314 6.27 32.82 12.63
CA GLN A 314 5.49 34.07 12.57
C GLN A 314 5.08 34.51 13.97
N GLU A 315 5.04 35.82 14.19
CA GLU A 315 4.61 36.39 15.48
C GLU A 315 3.13 36.13 15.77
N LYS A 316 2.29 36.16 14.71
CA LYS A 316 0.86 35.94 14.82
C LYS A 316 0.56 34.45 14.82
N LYS A 317 0.02 33.96 15.94
CA LYS A 317 -0.44 32.58 16.05
C LYS A 317 -1.74 32.35 15.27
N PRO A 318 -1.93 31.16 14.68
CA PRO A 318 -3.19 30.76 14.09
C PRO A 318 -4.34 30.88 15.09
N THR A 319 -5.43 31.50 14.66
CA THR A 319 -6.70 31.67 15.41
C THR A 319 -7.82 30.82 14.83
N SER A 320 -7.67 30.39 13.58
CA SER A 320 -8.58 29.49 12.88
C SER A 320 -7.82 28.41 12.13
N LEU A 321 -8.49 27.33 11.75
CA LEU A 321 -7.88 26.30 10.90
C LEU A 321 -7.45 26.85 9.53
N ALA A 322 -8.12 27.89 9.01
CA ALA A 322 -7.75 28.51 7.75
C ALA A 322 -6.39 29.23 7.81
N ASP A 323 -6.00 29.73 8.99
CA ASP A 323 -4.73 30.41 9.19
C ASP A 323 -3.52 29.46 9.03
N TYR A 324 -3.74 28.14 9.08
CA TYR A 324 -2.69 27.16 8.79
C TYR A 324 -2.40 26.99 7.29
N GLY A 325 -3.23 27.54 6.40
CA GLY A 325 -3.00 27.52 4.95
C GLY A 325 -2.61 26.14 4.41
N MET A 326 -1.51 26.08 3.66
CA MET A 326 -1.01 24.85 3.03
C MET A 326 -0.67 23.73 4.02
N THR A 327 -0.27 24.06 5.25
CA THR A 327 -0.03 23.07 6.31
C THR A 327 -1.27 22.21 6.52
N ARG A 328 -2.43 22.86 6.65
CA ARG A 328 -3.70 22.17 6.85
C ARG A 328 -4.05 21.33 5.63
N GLU A 329 -3.97 21.91 4.43
CA GLU A 329 -4.38 21.22 3.20
C GLU A 329 -3.60 19.91 3.01
N TRP A 330 -2.27 19.96 3.10
CA TRP A 330 -1.43 18.76 2.95
C TRP A 330 -1.64 17.73 4.06
N SER A 331 -1.78 18.17 5.32
CA SER A 331 -2.10 17.27 6.43
C SER A 331 -3.47 16.64 6.25
N GLN A 332 -4.47 17.39 5.80
CA GLN A 332 -5.83 16.91 5.64
C GLN A 332 -5.93 15.83 4.56
N VAL A 333 -5.29 16.04 3.40
CA VAL A 333 -5.26 15.04 2.32
C VAL A 333 -4.56 13.76 2.79
N ALA A 334 -3.37 13.88 3.38
CA ALA A 334 -2.64 12.72 3.89
C ALA A 334 -3.39 11.98 5.01
N ALA A 335 -4.05 12.71 5.92
CA ALA A 335 -4.84 12.14 7.00
C ALA A 335 -6.10 11.43 6.49
N ALA A 336 -6.77 11.99 5.47
CA ALA A 336 -7.93 11.38 4.84
C ALA A 336 -7.57 10.02 4.20
N ASP A 337 -6.37 9.93 3.62
CA ASP A 337 -5.83 8.71 3.00
C ASP A 337 -5.15 7.74 3.98
N GLY A 338 -5.32 7.96 5.29
CA GLY A 338 -4.91 6.98 6.32
C GLY A 338 -3.54 7.25 6.95
N PHE A 339 -2.85 8.33 6.61
CA PHE A 339 -1.53 8.63 7.16
C PHE A 339 -1.62 9.12 8.61
N GLY A 340 -1.29 8.23 9.56
CA GLY A 340 -1.53 8.42 10.99
C GLY A 340 -0.86 9.67 11.58
N LEU A 341 0.37 10.01 11.15
CA LEU A 341 1.06 11.21 11.65
C LEU A 341 0.35 12.50 11.21
N SER A 342 -0.21 12.52 10.00
CA SER A 342 -1.00 13.67 9.54
C SER A 342 -2.36 13.76 10.25
N MET A 343 -2.96 12.63 10.64
CA MET A 343 -4.13 12.65 11.53
C MET A 343 -3.80 13.30 12.87
N MET A 344 -2.63 13.00 13.44
CA MET A 344 -2.16 13.66 14.67
C MET A 344 -1.92 15.16 14.46
N ASN A 345 -1.32 15.57 13.34
CA ASN A 345 -1.16 16.99 13.00
C ASN A 345 -2.51 17.70 12.89
N MET A 346 -3.49 17.07 12.23
CA MET A 346 -4.86 17.60 12.15
C MET A 346 -5.48 17.75 13.54
N ALA A 347 -5.31 16.76 14.42
CA ALA A 347 -5.78 16.85 15.79
C ALA A 347 -5.16 18.03 16.54
N LEU A 348 -3.83 18.18 16.45
CA LEU A 348 -3.10 19.27 17.12
C LEU A 348 -3.50 20.64 16.61
N MET A 349 -3.67 20.82 15.30
CA MET A 349 -4.16 22.07 14.71
C MET A 349 -5.58 22.40 15.19
N CYS A 350 -6.47 21.41 15.26
CA CYS A 350 -7.83 21.60 15.79
C CYS A 350 -7.81 22.04 17.25
N LYS A 351 -7.02 21.37 18.10
CA LYS A 351 -6.87 21.76 19.51
C LYS A 351 -6.29 23.16 19.67
N ALA A 352 -5.31 23.54 18.87
CA ALA A 352 -4.68 24.86 18.96
C ALA A 352 -5.65 26.03 18.70
N VAL A 353 -6.71 25.79 17.92
CA VAL A 353 -7.75 26.79 17.59
C VAL A 353 -9.07 26.54 18.33
N GLY A 354 -9.06 25.69 19.37
CA GLY A 354 -10.21 25.42 20.23
C GLY A 354 -11.29 24.51 19.63
N GLN A 355 -11.00 23.81 18.54
CA GLN A 355 -11.90 22.80 17.94
C GLN A 355 -11.62 21.41 18.53
N ASP A 356 -11.77 21.29 19.84
CA ASP A 356 -11.36 20.09 20.59
C ASP A 356 -12.11 18.81 20.15
N GLU A 357 -13.41 18.91 19.85
CA GLU A 357 -14.21 17.77 19.38
C GLU A 357 -13.69 17.19 18.06
N VAL A 358 -13.46 18.06 17.07
CA VAL A 358 -12.88 17.66 15.77
C VAL A 358 -11.46 17.10 15.96
N GLY A 359 -10.70 17.68 16.88
CA GLY A 359 -9.37 17.18 17.23
C GLY A 359 -9.42 15.75 17.80
N MET A 360 -10.39 15.46 18.67
CA MET A 360 -10.61 14.13 19.24
C MET A 360 -11.03 13.09 18.20
N GLU A 361 -11.85 13.46 17.21
CA GLU A 361 -12.19 12.56 16.11
C GLU A 361 -10.96 12.15 15.30
N TRP A 362 -10.04 13.09 15.04
CA TRP A 362 -8.78 12.78 14.36
C TRP A 362 -7.87 11.87 15.19
N LEU A 363 -7.82 12.05 16.51
CA LEU A 363 -7.08 11.13 17.39
C LEU A 363 -7.70 9.74 17.38
N GLU A 364 -9.02 9.61 17.40
CA GLU A 364 -9.68 8.30 17.32
C GLU A 364 -9.37 7.57 16.01
N LYS A 365 -9.30 8.30 14.89
CA LYS A 365 -8.84 7.75 13.61
C LYS A 365 -7.37 7.33 13.69
N ALA A 366 -6.50 8.18 14.27
CA ALA A 366 -5.08 7.87 14.43
C ALA A 366 -4.85 6.62 15.30
N GLU A 367 -5.67 6.38 16.33
CA GLU A 367 -5.60 5.18 17.17
C GLU A 367 -5.80 3.86 16.40
N GLN A 368 -6.53 3.91 15.27
CA GLN A 368 -6.71 2.74 14.42
C GLN A 368 -5.44 2.41 13.63
N ASN A 369 -4.60 3.41 13.33
CA ASN A 369 -3.35 3.22 12.61
C ASN A 369 -2.28 2.61 13.54
N PRO A 370 -1.75 1.40 13.25
CA PRO A 370 -0.78 0.72 14.11
C PRO A 370 0.48 1.53 14.44
N ASP A 371 0.95 2.38 13.52
CA ASP A 371 2.25 3.04 13.63
C ASP A 371 2.23 4.20 14.65
N VAL A 372 1.08 4.84 14.81
CA VAL A 372 0.89 5.99 15.73
C VAL A 372 -0.07 5.69 16.88
N ARG A 373 -0.64 4.48 16.93
CA ARG A 373 -1.69 4.08 17.89
C ARG A 373 -1.40 4.48 19.32
N GLU A 374 -0.22 4.12 19.82
CA GLU A 374 0.12 4.36 21.23
C GLU A 374 0.38 5.86 21.50
N GLN A 375 0.92 6.59 20.53
CA GLN A 375 1.09 8.04 20.62
C GLN A 375 -0.26 8.76 20.63
N ALA A 376 -1.19 8.34 19.77
CA ALA A 376 -2.54 8.88 19.70
C ALA A 376 -3.33 8.61 20.99
N LYS A 377 -3.29 7.37 21.53
CA LYS A 377 -3.92 7.03 22.82
C LYS A 377 -3.37 7.87 23.97
N LYS A 378 -2.05 8.04 24.00
CA LYS A 378 -1.39 8.86 25.03
C LYS A 378 -1.90 10.30 24.96
N LEU A 379 -1.89 10.90 23.77
CA LEU A 379 -2.33 12.28 23.56
C LEU A 379 -3.82 12.45 23.91
N ARG A 380 -4.68 11.49 23.57
CA ARG A 380 -6.10 11.49 23.92
C ARG A 380 -6.32 11.46 25.44
N ARG A 381 -5.57 10.65 26.18
CA ARG A 381 -5.62 10.62 27.65
C ARG A 381 -5.19 11.94 28.26
N GLU A 382 -4.06 12.49 27.81
CA GLU A 382 -3.55 13.79 28.26
C GLU A 382 -4.59 14.90 28.06
N TRP A 383 -5.37 14.84 26.98
CA TRP A 383 -6.42 15.83 26.69
C TRP A 383 -7.68 15.62 27.53
N ALA A 384 -8.02 14.38 27.87
CA ALA A 384 -9.15 14.08 28.76
C ALA A 384 -8.87 14.48 30.23
N GLU A 385 -7.60 14.43 30.65
CA GLU A 385 -7.15 14.82 32.00
C GLU A 385 -6.98 16.33 32.17
N GLN A 386 -7.02 17.10 31.08
CA GLN A 386 -6.99 18.57 31.08
C GLN A 386 -8.37 19.11 30.66
N PRO A 387 -9.39 19.08 31.54
CA PRO A 387 -10.65 19.74 31.24
C PRO A 387 -10.37 21.24 31.04
N SER A 388 -10.90 21.77 29.95
CA SER A 388 -10.69 23.12 29.41
C SER A 388 -10.65 24.19 30.52
N GLN A 389 -9.45 24.64 30.90
CA GLN A 389 -9.28 25.81 31.76
C GLN A 389 -9.47 27.10 30.94
N LEU A 390 -10.67 27.29 30.39
CA LEU A 390 -11.10 28.54 29.76
C LEU A 390 -12.61 28.73 29.98
N THR A 391 -12.95 29.26 31.15
CA THR A 391 -14.10 30.17 31.33
C THR A 391 -13.55 31.56 31.59
#